data_AF-A0A7C3GJ60-F1
#
_entry.id   AF-A0A7C3GJ60-F1
#
_cell.length_a   1.000
_cell.length_b   1.000
_cell.length_c   1.000
_cell.angle_alpha   90.00
_cell.angle_beta   90.00
_cell.angle_gamma   90.00
#
_symmetry.space_group_name_H-M   'P 1'
#
loop_
_entity.id
_entity.type
_entity.pdbx_description
1 polymer ?
#
loop_
_entity_poly.entity_id
_entity_poly.type
_entity_poly.pdbx_seq_one_letter_code
_entity_poly.pdbx_strand_id
1 'polypeptide(L)'
;RETPVEKGGIGRVKFPLVADLTKEISKAYDVLLPDGVALRGSFLLDADGTVRHAVINDLPLGRNIDEMIRMVDTMLFTNEHGEVCPAGWVKGDEGMTASTDGVADYLAKHSEEL
;
A
#
# COMPACT_ATOMS: atom_id res chain seq x y z
N ARG A 1 -3.42 -8.13 -24.40
CA ARG A 1 -3.43 -7.19 -25.55
C ARG A 1 -2.16 -6.35 -25.44
N GLU A 2 -1.34 -6.30 -26.48
CA GLU A 2 -0.12 -5.48 -26.53
C GLU A 2 -0.40 -4.26 -27.42
N THR A 3 -1.35 -3.40 -27.00
CA THR A 3 -1.57 -2.14 -27.72
C THR A 3 -0.31 -1.27 -27.54
N PRO A 4 0.28 -0.76 -28.62
CA PRO A 4 1.45 0.10 -28.55
C PRO A 4 1.20 1.40 -27.76
N VAL A 5 2.25 1.96 -27.15
CA VAL A 5 2.16 3.14 -26.27
C VAL A 5 1.72 4.38 -27.05
N GLU A 6 2.21 4.55 -28.27
CA GLU A 6 1.84 5.63 -29.19
C GLU A 6 0.36 5.59 -29.61
N LYS A 7 -0.34 4.49 -29.32
CA LYS A 7 -1.79 4.31 -29.52
C LYS A 7 -2.58 4.28 -28.20
N GLY A 8 -1.99 4.76 -27.11
CA GLY A 8 -2.62 4.80 -25.79
C GLY A 8 -2.65 3.47 -25.05
N GLY A 9 -1.81 2.51 -25.45
CA GLY A 9 -1.63 1.24 -24.72
C GLY A 9 -0.53 1.32 -23.66
N ILE A 10 -0.42 0.25 -22.87
CA ILE A 10 0.62 0.09 -21.84
C ILE A 10 1.70 -0.92 -22.26
N GLY A 11 1.70 -1.34 -23.53
CA GLY A 11 2.62 -2.36 -24.04
C GLY A 11 2.47 -3.70 -23.32
N ARG A 12 3.59 -4.43 -23.22
CA ARG A 12 3.65 -5.72 -22.53
C ARG A 12 3.93 -5.53 -21.05
N VAL A 13 2.93 -5.82 -20.22
CA VAL A 13 3.07 -5.80 -18.75
C VAL A 13 3.73 -7.08 -18.24
N LYS A 14 4.41 -6.98 -17.09
CA LYS A 14 5.06 -8.10 -16.39
C LYS A 14 4.26 -8.60 -15.18
N PHE A 15 3.03 -8.15 -15.03
CA PHE A 15 2.14 -8.48 -13.91
C PHE A 15 0.77 -8.90 -14.46
N PRO A 16 0.00 -9.70 -13.70
CA PRO A 16 -1.32 -10.14 -14.14
C PRO A 16 -2.30 -8.96 -14.25
N LEU A 17 -3.14 -8.99 -15.28
CA LEU A 17 -4.31 -8.11 -15.41
C LEU A 17 -5.56 -8.96 -15.27
N VAL A 18 -6.30 -8.76 -14.18
CA VAL A 18 -7.50 -9.53 -13.86
C VAL A 18 -8.74 -8.85 -14.43
N ALA A 19 -9.66 -9.63 -15.00
CA ALA A 19 -10.94 -9.13 -15.50
C ALA A 19 -12.06 -9.44 -14.49
N ASP A 20 -12.62 -8.41 -13.86
CA ASP A 20 -13.73 -8.51 -12.90
C ASP A 20 -15.08 -8.26 -13.59
N LEU A 21 -15.49 -9.19 -14.46
CA LEU A 21 -16.72 -9.03 -15.28
C LEU A 21 -18.00 -9.07 -14.44
N THR A 22 -18.03 -9.88 -13.38
CA THR A 22 -19.16 -10.00 -12.44
C THR A 22 -19.22 -8.82 -11.46
N LYS A 23 -18.14 -8.04 -11.37
CA LYS A 23 -17.93 -6.95 -10.40
C LYS A 23 -17.90 -7.42 -8.95
N GLU A 24 -17.71 -8.72 -8.72
CA GLU A 24 -17.72 -9.30 -7.38
C GLU A 24 -16.48 -8.90 -6.59
N ILE A 25 -15.31 -8.82 -7.25
CA ILE A 25 -14.07 -8.38 -6.60
C ILE A 25 -14.21 -6.92 -6.17
N SER A 26 -14.64 -6.05 -7.09
CA SER A 26 -14.80 -4.62 -6.82
C SER A 26 -15.82 -4.33 -5.71
N LYS A 27 -16.89 -5.13 -5.61
CA LYS A 27 -17.87 -5.06 -4.50
C LYS A 27 -17.29 -5.57 -3.19
N ALA A 28 -16.58 -6.70 -3.21
CA ALA A 28 -16.00 -7.30 -2.02
C ALA A 28 -14.97 -6.39 -1.34
N TYR A 29 -14.27 -5.57 -2.13
CA TYR A 29 -13.32 -4.57 -1.64
C TYR A 29 -13.93 -3.16 -1.44
N ASP A 30 -15.25 -3.03 -1.57
CA ASP A 30 -16.00 -1.78 -1.38
C ASP A 30 -15.48 -0.60 -2.20
N VAL A 31 -15.07 -0.86 -3.44
CA VAL A 31 -14.56 0.17 -4.37
C VAL A 31 -15.47 0.39 -5.57
N LEU A 32 -16.57 -0.35 -5.71
CA LEU A 32 -17.46 -0.22 -6.87
C LEU A 32 -18.41 0.96 -6.75
N LEU A 33 -18.37 1.88 -7.71
CA LEU A 33 -19.37 2.94 -7.86
C LEU A 33 -20.65 2.44 -8.53
N PRO A 34 -21.80 3.13 -8.32
CA PRO A 34 -23.09 2.75 -8.92
C PRO A 34 -23.10 2.71 -10.45
N ASP A 35 -22.23 3.48 -11.11
CA ASP A 35 -22.06 3.52 -12.56
C ASP A 35 -21.27 2.31 -13.13
N GLY A 36 -20.81 1.42 -12.24
CA GLY A 36 -20.13 0.18 -12.59
C GLY A 36 -18.61 0.31 -12.73
N VAL A 37 -18.03 1.45 -12.36
CA VAL A 37 -16.57 1.70 -12.35
C VAL A 37 -16.02 1.57 -10.93
N ALA A 38 -14.85 0.95 -10.77
CA ALA A 38 -14.18 0.92 -9.48
C ALA A 38 -13.42 2.23 -9.21
N LEU A 39 -13.49 2.74 -7.98
CA LEU A 39 -12.55 3.72 -7.44
C LEU A 39 -11.11 3.19 -7.51
N ARG A 40 -10.14 4.10 -7.35
CA ARG A 40 -8.71 3.76 -7.43
C ARG A 40 -8.23 3.15 -6.12
N GLY A 41 -8.68 1.94 -5.83
CA GLY A 41 -8.27 1.15 -4.66
C GLY A 41 -6.92 0.45 -4.87
N SER A 42 -6.05 0.55 -3.87
CA SER A 42 -4.86 -0.28 -3.69
C SER A 42 -4.90 -0.95 -2.33
N PHE A 43 -4.63 -2.24 -2.30
CA PHE A 43 -4.65 -3.05 -1.09
C PHE A 43 -3.33 -3.82 -0.98
N LEU A 44 -2.70 -3.77 0.19
CA LEU A 44 -1.56 -4.60 0.55
C LEU A 44 -2.06 -5.74 1.43
N LEU A 45 -1.85 -6.97 0.96
CA LEU A 45 -2.21 -8.19 1.68
C LEU A 45 -0.92 -8.87 2.15
N ASP A 46 -0.96 -9.39 3.38
CA ASP A 46 0.10 -10.25 3.91
C ASP A 46 -0.06 -11.70 3.38
N ALA A 47 0.92 -12.55 3.67
CA ALA A 47 0.97 -13.93 3.20
C ALA A 47 -0.21 -14.80 3.68
N ASP A 48 -0.82 -14.45 4.82
CA ASP A 48 -2.02 -15.10 5.37
C ASP A 48 -3.33 -14.58 4.76
N GLY A 49 -3.25 -13.60 3.85
CA GLY A 49 -4.40 -12.95 3.22
C GLY A 49 -4.97 -11.77 4.01
N THR A 50 -4.40 -11.42 5.16
CA THR A 50 -4.83 -10.26 5.94
C THR A 50 -4.53 -8.96 5.19
N VAL A 51 -5.53 -8.10 5.05
CA VAL A 51 -5.34 -6.75 4.48
C VAL A 51 -4.62 -5.88 5.52
N ARG A 52 -3.40 -5.44 5.20
CA ARG A 52 -2.54 -4.66 6.11
C ARG A 52 -2.63 -3.15 5.84
N HIS A 53 -2.92 -2.75 4.60
CA HIS A 53 -3.00 -1.35 4.20
C HIS A 53 -3.95 -1.20 3.01
N ALA A 54 -4.74 -0.11 3.01
CA ALA A 54 -5.69 0.21 1.95
C ALA A 54 -5.66 1.71 1.66
N VAL A 55 -5.59 2.07 0.37
CA VAL A 55 -5.70 3.45 -0.11
C VAL A 55 -6.76 3.48 -1.20
N ILE A 56 -7.74 4.38 -1.05
CA ILE A 56 -8.82 4.56 -2.01
C ILE A 56 -8.82 6.02 -2.43
N ASN A 57 -8.48 6.25 -3.70
CA ASN A 57 -8.50 7.57 -4.30
C ASN A 57 -9.73 7.74 -5.21
N ASP A 58 -10.26 8.96 -5.27
CA ASP A 58 -11.25 9.34 -6.28
C ASP A 58 -10.65 9.27 -7.71
N LEU A 59 -11.51 9.23 -8.71
CA LEU A 59 -11.16 9.05 -10.12
C LEU A 59 -10.12 10.05 -10.68
N PRO A 60 -10.06 11.34 -10.29
CA PRO A 60 -9.03 12.24 -10.81
C PRO A 60 -7.68 12.11 -10.08
N LEU A 61 -7.62 11.40 -8.95
CA LEU A 61 -6.44 11.38 -8.07
C LEU A 61 -5.58 10.13 -8.31
N GLY A 62 -4.41 10.33 -8.90
CA GLY A 62 -3.39 9.28 -9.04
C GLY A 62 -2.89 8.78 -7.69
N ARG A 63 -2.31 7.57 -7.68
CA ARG A 63 -1.67 6.99 -6.48
C ARG A 63 -0.15 7.15 -6.57
N ASN A 64 0.53 7.07 -5.44
CA ASN A 64 1.99 7.08 -5.36
C ASN A 64 2.54 5.65 -5.24
N ILE A 65 3.42 5.24 -6.15
CA ILE A 65 4.03 3.90 -6.16
C ILE A 65 5.12 3.77 -5.09
N ASP A 66 5.89 4.82 -4.85
CA ASP A 66 6.96 4.79 -3.84
C ASP A 66 6.38 4.55 -2.45
N GLU A 67 5.21 5.13 -2.17
CA GLU A 67 4.48 4.90 -0.92
C GLU A 67 3.95 3.47 -0.81
N MET A 68 3.50 2.86 -1.92
CA MET A 68 3.09 1.44 -1.91
C MET A 68 4.29 0.53 -1.60
N ILE A 69 5.46 0.83 -2.17
CA ILE A 69 6.69 0.07 -1.91
C ILE A 69 7.12 0.26 -0.45
N ARG A 70 7.11 1.51 0.06
CA ARG A 70 7.43 1.81 1.47
C ARG A 70 6.54 1.03 2.44
N MET A 71 5.26 0.85 2.11
CA MET A 71 4.33 0.07 2.92
C MET A 71 4.60 -1.44 2.88
N VAL A 72 5.08 -1.97 1.75
CA VAL A 72 5.59 -3.35 1.68
C VAL A 72 6.82 -3.50 2.58
N ASP A 73 7.79 -2.57 2.49
CA ASP A 73 8.99 -2.62 3.34
C ASP A 73 8.63 -2.52 4.84
N THR A 74 7.67 -1.66 5.20
CA THR A 74 7.15 -1.54 6.57
C THR A 74 6.58 -2.87 7.05
N MET A 75 5.71 -3.50 6.25
CA MET A 75 5.10 -4.79 6.59
C MET A 75 6.18 -5.86 6.83
N LEU A 76 7.15 -5.97 5.92
CA LEU A 76 8.24 -6.93 6.03
C LEU A 76 9.10 -6.68 7.27
N PHE A 77 9.45 -5.43 7.56
CA PHE A 77 10.20 -5.07 8.77
C PHE A 77 9.45 -5.47 10.04
N THR A 78 8.17 -5.10 10.16
CA THR A 78 7.36 -5.45 11.35
C THR A 78 7.22 -6.96 11.52
N ASN A 79 7.09 -7.71 10.42
CA ASN A 79 6.97 -9.17 10.45
C ASN A 79 8.31 -9.84 10.85
N GLU A 80 9.46 -9.27 10.49
CA GLU A 80 10.79 -9.81 10.81
C GLU A 80 11.24 -9.46 12.24
N HIS A 81 11.05 -8.21 12.66
CA HIS A 81 11.61 -7.69 13.91
C HIS A 81 10.62 -7.66 15.08
N GLY A 82 9.31 -7.68 14.82
CA GLY A 82 8.28 -7.49 15.85
C GLY A 82 8.19 -6.06 16.41
N GLU A 83 8.94 -5.13 15.82
CA GLU A 83 8.91 -3.70 16.09
C GLU A 83 7.88 -2.99 15.21
N VAL A 84 7.54 -1.74 15.54
CA VAL A 84 6.67 -0.88 14.73
C VAL A 84 7.46 0.20 14.00
N CYS A 85 6.94 0.63 12.85
CA CYS A 85 7.53 1.69 12.04
C CYS A 85 6.91 3.06 12.38
N PRO A 86 7.70 4.06 12.81
CA PRO A 86 7.24 5.42 13.07
C PRO A 86 6.70 6.15 11.84
N ALA A 87 6.16 7.36 12.04
CA ALA A 87 5.68 8.20 10.95
C ALA A 87 6.83 8.55 9.99
N GLY A 88 6.60 8.40 8.68
CA GLY A 88 7.61 8.68 7.67
C GLY A 88 8.71 7.61 7.54
N TRP A 89 8.69 6.53 8.33
CA TRP A 89 9.69 5.47 8.30
C TRP A 89 9.96 4.99 6.87
N VAL A 90 11.23 4.91 6.51
CA VAL A 90 11.71 4.28 5.29
C VAL A 90 12.67 3.14 5.63
N LYS A 91 12.90 2.27 4.64
CA LYS A 91 13.80 1.14 4.80
C LYS A 91 15.19 1.59 5.23
N GLY A 92 15.63 1.10 6.39
CA GLY A 92 16.92 1.44 7.00
C GLY A 92 16.80 2.29 8.26
N ASP A 93 15.64 2.90 8.50
CA ASP A 93 15.38 3.68 9.72
C ASP A 93 15.20 2.77 10.95
N GLU A 94 15.50 3.32 12.14
CA GLU A 94 15.26 2.64 13.42
C GLU A 94 13.76 2.38 13.62
N GLY A 95 13.43 1.14 13.99
CA GLY A 95 12.09 0.79 14.45
C GLY A 95 11.84 1.24 15.88
N MET A 96 10.61 1.04 16.35
CA MET A 96 10.20 1.38 17.70
C MET A 96 9.59 0.16 18.38
N THR A 97 10.01 -0.13 19.61
CA THR A 97 9.39 -1.21 20.39
C THR A 97 7.96 -0.81 20.76
N ALA A 98 6.99 -1.71 20.54
CA ALA A 98 5.57 -1.48 20.80
C ALA A 98 5.21 -1.49 22.31
N SER A 99 5.80 -0.57 23.07
CA SER A 99 5.56 -0.37 24.51
C SER A 99 5.65 1.12 24.87
N THR A 100 5.12 1.50 26.03
CA THR A 100 5.22 2.89 26.52
C THR A 100 6.67 3.34 26.66
N ASP A 101 7.54 2.46 27.15
CA ASP A 101 8.96 2.76 27.36
C ASP A 101 9.69 2.84 26.01
N GLY A 102 9.39 1.93 25.08
CA GLY A 102 9.93 1.98 23.72
C GLY A 102 9.56 3.25 22.95
N VAL A 103 8.34 3.76 23.15
CA VAL A 103 7.91 5.04 22.58
C VAL A 103 8.69 6.20 23.20
N ALA A 104 8.84 6.23 24.53
CA ALA A 104 9.58 7.28 25.22
C ALA A 104 11.06 7.30 24.80
N ASP A 105 11.68 6.12 24.70
CA ASP A 105 13.07 5.97 24.26
C ASP A 105 13.27 6.45 22.82
N TYR A 106 12.36 6.09 21.90
CA TYR A 106 12.42 6.54 20.51
C TYR A 106 12.28 8.06 20.42
N LEU A 107 11.26 8.63 21.06
CA LEU A 107 11.03 10.08 21.03
C LEU A 107 12.18 10.88 21.66
N ALA A 108 12.79 10.38 22.74
CA ALA A 108 13.94 11.03 23.37
C ALA A 108 15.16 11.11 22.42
N LYS A 109 15.36 10.09 21.57
CA LYS A 109 16.45 10.06 20.58
C LYS A 109 16.17 10.94 19.35
N HIS A 110 14.90 11.02 18.93
CA HIS A 110 14.51 11.58 17.63
C HIS A 110 13.74 12.91 17.72
N SER A 111 13.60 13.51 18.90
CA SER A 111 12.77 14.71 19.13
C SER A 111 13.09 15.94 18.28
N GLU A 112 14.33 16.07 17.78
CA GLU A 112 14.74 17.22 16.95
C GLU A 112 14.40 17.04 15.46
N GLU A 113 14.08 15.81 15.04
CA GLU A 113 13.80 15.43 13.65
C GLU A 113 12.29 15.28 13.36
N LEU A 114 11.47 15.34 14.41
CA LEU A 114 10.01 15.18 14.38
C LEU A 114 9.23 16.48 14.16
#